data_AF-C6SUQ0-F1
#
_entry.id   AF-C6SUQ0-F1
#
_cell.length_a   1.000
_cell.length_b   1.000
_cell.length_c   1.000
_cell.angle_alpha   90.00
_cell.angle_beta   90.00
_cell.angle_gamma   90.00
#
_symmetry.space_group_name_H-M   'P 1'
#
loop_
_entity.id
_entity.type
_entity.pdbx_description
1 polymer ?
#
loop_
_entity_poly.entity_id
_entity_poly.type
_entity_poly.pdbx_seq_one_letter_code
_entity_poly.pdbx_strand_id
1 'polypeptide(L)'
;MKVQDIIGLLVILTLSVMIWSAEANNVPYWQRPGCHLVGYVKTVRVPGCHEEEVRMNACRGYCTSYSYLSSPATLEASGGTHIFTAKGSCCTIDETHNVAVTLQCQNGKVYRDVFKSAKSCVCGICDRD
;
A
#
# COMPACT_ATOMS: atom_id res chain seq x y z
N MET A 1 -26.19 19.15 -42.56
CA MET A 1 -24.87 18.82 -41.99
C MET A 1 -23.93 18.46 -43.12
N LYS A 2 -22.81 19.18 -43.27
CA LYS A 2 -21.80 18.86 -44.28
C LYS A 2 -20.92 17.73 -43.74
N VAL A 3 -20.38 16.88 -44.62
CA VAL A 3 -19.45 15.79 -44.24
C VAL A 3 -18.27 16.32 -43.41
N GLN A 4 -17.83 17.55 -43.67
CA GLN A 4 -16.81 18.26 -42.90
C GLN A 4 -17.18 18.49 -41.43
N ASP A 5 -18.47 18.72 -41.13
CA ASP A 5 -18.95 18.91 -39.76
C ASP A 5 -18.91 17.58 -38.98
N ILE A 6 -19.20 16.46 -39.65
CA ILE A 6 -19.19 15.11 -39.06
C ILE A 6 -17.76 14.66 -38.75
N ILE A 7 -16.82 14.91 -39.67
CA ILE A 7 -15.39 14.61 -39.48
C ILE A 7 -14.84 15.43 -38.32
N GLY A 8 -15.17 16.73 -38.25
CA GLY A 8 -14.78 17.59 -37.13
C GLY A 8 -15.28 17.06 -35.78
N LEU A 9 -16.54 16.63 -35.71
CA LEU A 9 -17.13 16.08 -34.49
C LEU A 9 -16.47 14.77 -34.06
N LEU A 10 -16.17 13.87 -35.01
CA LEU A 10 -15.46 12.61 -34.74
C LEU A 10 -14.04 12.84 -34.23
N VAL A 11 -13.32 13.81 -34.80
CA VAL A 11 -11.96 14.17 -34.37
C VAL A 11 -11.97 14.78 -32.96
N ILE A 12 -12.95 15.62 -32.64
CA ILE A 12 -13.10 16.18 -31.28
C ILE A 12 -13.44 15.07 -30.28
N LEU A 13 -14.28 14.10 -30.66
CA LEU A 13 -14.65 12.98 -29.78
C LEU A 13 -13.47 12.04 -29.51
N THR A 14 -12.61 11.79 -30.50
CA THR A 14 -11.42 10.94 -30.31
C THR A 14 -10.35 11.66 -29.50
N LEU A 15 -10.15 12.96 -29.71
CA LEU A 15 -9.22 13.78 -28.92
C LEU A 15 -9.66 13.88 -27.46
N SER A 16 -10.96 14.05 -27.19
CA SER A 16 -11.45 14.09 -25.80
C SER A 16 -11.24 12.75 -25.10
N VAL A 17 -11.51 11.61 -25.73
CA VAL A 17 -11.26 10.28 -25.15
C VAL A 17 -9.77 10.07 -24.83
N MET A 18 -8.87 10.49 -25.72
CA MET A 18 -7.42 10.39 -25.51
C MET A 18 -6.95 11.22 -24.30
N ILE A 19 -7.43 12.46 -24.16
CA ILE A 19 -7.06 13.34 -23.05
C ILE A 19 -7.48 12.74 -21.71
N TRP A 20 -8.69 12.18 -21.61
CA TRP A 20 -9.22 11.61 -20.36
C TRP A 20 -8.46 10.35 -19.94
N SER A 21 -7.95 9.57 -20.90
CA SER A 21 -7.14 8.38 -20.61
C SER A 21 -5.73 8.69 -20.08
N ALA A 22 -5.19 9.88 -20.38
CA ALA A 22 -3.86 10.28 -19.94
C ALA A 22 -3.82 10.62 -18.43
N GLU A 23 -4.87 11.24 -17.89
CA GLU A 23 -4.96 11.61 -16.47
C GLU A 23 -5.04 10.38 -15.54
N ALA A 24 -5.71 9.30 -15.99
CA ALA A 24 -5.92 8.10 -15.19
C ALA A 24 -4.63 7.31 -14.88
N ASN A 25 -3.52 7.60 -15.56
CA ASN A 25 -2.26 6.86 -15.44
C ASN A 25 -1.25 7.48 -14.45
N ASN A 26 -1.54 8.65 -13.87
CA ASN A 26 -0.63 9.31 -12.92
C ASN A 26 -0.81 8.87 -11.46
N VAL A 27 -1.74 7.95 -11.19
CA VAL A 27 -2.00 7.44 -9.84
C VAL A 27 -1.08 6.25 -9.55
N PRO A 28 -0.25 6.28 -8.48
CA PRO A 28 0.57 5.13 -8.09
C PRO A 28 -0.30 3.87 -7.95
N TYR A 29 0.15 2.73 -8.49
CA TYR A 29 -0.67 1.51 -8.54
C TYR A 29 -1.17 1.04 -7.16
N TRP A 30 -0.39 1.28 -6.09
CA TRP A 30 -0.77 0.92 -4.72
C TRP A 30 -1.94 1.73 -4.17
N GLN A 31 -2.35 2.82 -4.84
CA GLN A 31 -3.53 3.60 -4.46
C GLN A 31 -4.85 2.96 -4.94
N ARG A 32 -4.78 1.88 -5.73
CA ARG A 32 -5.97 1.12 -6.13
C ARG A 32 -6.43 0.22 -4.97
N PRO A 33 -7.73 -0.14 -4.89
CA PRO A 33 -8.22 -1.09 -3.89
C PRO A 33 -7.38 -2.37 -3.84
N GLY A 34 -7.13 -2.89 -2.64
CA GLY A 34 -6.26 -4.04 -2.41
C GLY A 34 -5.02 -3.70 -1.59
N CYS A 35 -4.23 -4.72 -1.26
CA CYS A 35 -2.98 -4.60 -0.49
C CYS A 35 -1.81 -4.99 -1.39
N HIS A 36 -0.84 -4.09 -1.52
CA HIS A 36 0.18 -4.18 -2.57
C HIS A 36 1.59 -4.21 -1.98
N LEU A 37 2.47 -4.98 -2.61
CA LEU A 37 3.89 -5.03 -2.29
C LEU A 37 4.60 -3.83 -2.92
N VAL A 38 5.17 -2.95 -2.11
CA VAL A 38 5.81 -1.71 -2.56
C VAL A 38 7.27 -1.66 -2.12
N GLY A 39 8.18 -1.43 -3.07
CA GLY A 39 9.59 -1.22 -2.79
C GLY A 39 9.85 0.16 -2.16
N TYR A 40 10.76 0.20 -1.19
CA TYR A 40 11.24 1.43 -0.55
C TYR A 40 12.74 1.35 -0.28
N VAL A 41 13.36 2.52 -0.08
CA VAL A 41 14.76 2.64 0.30
C VAL A 41 14.82 3.12 1.75
N LYS A 42 15.64 2.46 2.56
CA LYS A 42 15.87 2.84 3.94
C LYS A 42 17.35 3.03 4.20
N THR A 43 17.71 4.19 4.75
CA THR A 43 19.05 4.42 5.28
C THR A 43 19.22 3.69 6.60
N VAL A 44 20.22 2.82 6.67
CA VAL A 44 20.58 2.06 7.88
C VAL A 44 21.67 2.80 8.62
N ARG A 45 21.46 3.00 9.93
CA ARG A 45 22.36 3.75 10.80
C ARG A 45 22.73 2.90 12.00
N VAL A 46 24.01 2.55 12.10
CA VAL A 46 24.58 1.82 13.24
C VAL A 46 25.69 2.69 13.83
N PRO A 47 25.69 2.97 15.15
CA PRO A 47 26.73 3.78 15.79
C PRO A 47 28.13 3.25 15.48
N GLY A 48 29.00 4.12 14.95
CA GLY A 48 30.37 3.77 14.58
C GLY A 48 30.52 3.13 13.19
N CYS A 49 29.45 3.05 12.39
CA CYS A 49 29.46 2.57 11.01
C CYS A 49 29.02 3.63 10.01
N HIS A 50 29.45 3.50 8.75
CA HIS A 50 28.96 4.31 7.64
C HIS A 50 27.49 4.00 7.35
N GLU A 51 26.71 5.04 7.02
CA GLU A 51 25.32 4.88 6.63
C GLU A 51 25.24 4.26 5.23
N GLU A 52 24.34 3.31 5.05
CA GLU A 52 24.10 2.66 3.75
C GLU A 52 22.60 2.67 3.43
N GLU A 53 22.28 2.77 2.14
CA GLU A 53 20.91 2.65 1.64
C GLU A 53 20.58 1.20 1.31
N VAL A 54 19.53 0.68 1.96
CA VAL A 54 19.06 -0.69 1.75
C VAL A 54 17.69 -0.65 1.07
N ARG A 55 17.58 -1.38 -0.04
CA ARG A 55 16.33 -1.56 -0.79
C ARG A 55 15.55 -2.71 -0.19
N MET A 56 14.33 -2.45 0.22
CA MET A 56 13.44 -3.42 0.86
C MET A 56 12.01 -3.26 0.32
N ASN A 57 11.12 -4.18 0.65
CA ASN A 57 9.71 -4.12 0.32
C ASN A 57 8.87 -4.01 1.59
N ALA A 58 7.75 -3.29 1.48
CA ALA A 58 6.73 -3.15 2.50
C ALA A 58 5.34 -3.35 1.88
N CYS A 59 4.32 -3.46 2.72
CA CYS A 59 2.93 -3.54 2.27
C CYS A 59 2.24 -2.19 2.37
N ARG A 60 1.51 -1.81 1.31
CA ARG A 60 0.75 -0.57 1.25
C ARG A 60 -0.51 -0.76 0.42
N GLY A 61 -1.63 -0.23 0.88
CA GLY A 61 -2.88 -0.30 0.12
C GLY A 61 -4.12 0.01 0.94
N TYR A 62 -5.27 -0.27 0.36
CA TYR A 62 -6.60 -0.01 0.92
C TYR A 62 -7.37 -1.32 1.04
N CYS A 63 -7.61 -1.75 2.27
CA CYS A 63 -8.40 -2.93 2.60
C CYS A 63 -9.83 -2.56 3.01
N THR A 64 -10.75 -3.50 2.83
CA THR A 64 -12.17 -3.27 3.13
C THR A 64 -12.40 -3.01 4.61
N SER A 65 -13.14 -1.95 4.90
CA SER A 65 -13.72 -1.67 6.21
C SER A 65 -15.16 -1.19 6.06
N TYR A 66 -16.02 -1.60 6.98
CA TYR A 66 -17.43 -1.20 7.00
C TYR A 66 -18.02 -1.34 8.40
N SER A 67 -19.12 -0.65 8.63
CA SER A 67 -19.90 -0.74 9.88
C SER A 67 -21.32 -1.16 9.58
N TYR A 68 -21.93 -1.88 10.52
CA TYR A 68 -23.29 -2.36 10.44
C TYR A 68 -23.95 -2.28 11.82
N LEU A 69 -25.27 -2.38 11.87
CA LEU A 69 -25.99 -2.40 13.15
C LEU A 69 -25.57 -3.64 13.95
N SER A 70 -25.29 -3.42 15.23
CA SER A 70 -24.94 -4.49 16.14
C SER A 70 -26.06 -5.52 16.23
N SER A 71 -25.68 -6.79 16.43
CA SER A 71 -26.64 -7.87 16.68
C SER A 71 -27.45 -7.61 17.97
N PRO A 72 -28.66 -8.18 18.11
CA PRO A 72 -29.43 -8.08 19.35
C PRO A 72 -28.63 -8.51 20.59
N ALA A 73 -27.85 -9.59 20.48
CA ALA A 73 -27.00 -10.09 21.57
C ALA A 73 -25.92 -9.07 21.97
N THR A 74 -25.26 -8.44 21.00
CA THR A 74 -24.26 -7.38 21.26
C THR A 74 -24.91 -6.16 21.90
N LEU A 75 -26.08 -5.75 21.41
CA LEU A 75 -26.80 -4.59 21.91
C LEU A 75 -27.26 -4.81 23.36
N GLU A 76 -27.85 -5.96 23.66
CA GLU A 76 -28.27 -6.34 25.01
C GLU A 76 -27.08 -6.42 25.98
N ALA A 77 -26.00 -7.09 25.58
CA ALA A 77 -24.79 -7.20 26.39
C ALA A 77 -24.15 -5.83 26.70
N SER A 78 -24.35 -4.83 25.83
CA SER A 78 -23.86 -3.47 26.03
C SER A 78 -24.82 -2.55 26.79
N GLY A 79 -25.98 -3.04 27.24
CA GLY A 79 -27.01 -2.20 27.84
C GLY A 79 -27.59 -1.15 26.87
N GLY A 80 -27.63 -1.46 25.57
CA GLY A 80 -28.14 -0.55 24.53
C GLY A 80 -27.14 0.49 24.02
N THR A 81 -25.89 0.47 24.46
CA THR A 81 -24.90 1.51 24.12
C THR A 81 -24.10 1.20 22.85
N HIS A 82 -23.88 -0.08 22.52
CA HIS A 82 -23.07 -0.50 21.37
C HIS A 82 -23.96 -0.71 20.13
N ILE A 83 -24.42 0.37 19.53
CA ILE A 83 -25.39 0.36 18.42
C ILE A 83 -24.79 -0.12 17.09
N PHE A 84 -23.51 0.15 16.84
CA PHE A 84 -22.81 -0.20 15.61
C PHE A 84 -21.64 -1.14 15.87
N THR A 85 -21.52 -2.18 15.05
CA THR A 85 -20.33 -3.03 14.99
C THR A 85 -19.55 -2.70 13.71
N ALA A 86 -18.23 -2.55 13.84
CA ALA A 86 -17.34 -2.30 12.71
C ALA A 86 -16.50 -3.54 12.39
N LYS A 87 -16.28 -3.79 11.11
CA LYS A 87 -15.30 -4.75 10.60
C LYS A 87 -14.25 -4.00 9.81
N GLY A 88 -12.99 -4.15 10.18
CA GLY A 88 -11.84 -3.61 9.46
C GLY A 88 -10.84 -4.72 9.16
N SER A 89 -10.16 -4.60 8.02
CA SER A 89 -8.96 -5.37 7.69
C SER A 89 -7.79 -4.41 7.47
N CYS A 90 -6.58 -4.84 7.81
CA CYS A 90 -5.36 -4.07 7.59
C CYS A 90 -4.56 -4.66 6.43
N CYS A 91 -3.78 -3.80 5.75
CA CYS A 91 -2.81 -4.25 4.76
C CYS A 91 -1.53 -4.68 5.48
N THR A 92 -1.29 -5.99 5.57
CA THR A 92 -0.21 -6.59 6.36
C THR A 92 0.73 -7.41 5.49
N ILE A 93 1.91 -7.73 6.04
CA ILE A 93 2.86 -8.66 5.43
C ILE A 93 2.35 -10.08 5.64
N ASP A 94 2.30 -10.85 4.56
CA ASP A 94 1.90 -12.26 4.58
C ASP A 94 3.15 -13.16 4.69
N GLU A 95 4.08 -13.04 3.73
CA GLU A 95 5.38 -13.69 3.78
C GLU A 95 6.52 -12.67 3.83
N THR A 96 7.65 -13.07 4.42
CA THR A 96 8.90 -12.29 4.41
C THR A 96 10.02 -13.02 3.68
N HIS A 97 10.99 -12.25 3.20
CA HIS A 97 12.30 -12.74 2.78
C HIS A 97 13.41 -11.95 3.47
N ASN A 98 14.62 -12.49 3.45
CA ASN A 98 15.79 -11.91 4.09
C ASN A 98 16.53 -10.98 3.13
N VAL A 99 16.93 -9.80 3.62
CA VAL A 99 17.82 -8.86 2.94
C VAL A 99 19.07 -8.70 3.79
N ALA A 100 20.22 -9.14 3.27
CA ALA A 100 21.50 -9.01 3.97
C ALA A 100 21.99 -7.56 3.91
N VAL A 101 22.41 -7.03 5.05
CA VAL A 101 22.98 -5.69 5.20
C VAL A 101 24.42 -5.83 5.66
N THR A 102 25.33 -5.14 4.99
CA THR A 102 26.74 -5.07 5.36
C THR A 102 27.15 -3.61 5.44
N LEU A 103 27.64 -3.17 6.59
CA LEU A 103 28.15 -1.81 6.79
C LEU A 103 29.64 -1.85 7.08
N GLN A 104 30.37 -0.90 6.53
CA GLN A 104 31.76 -0.64 6.90
C GLN A 104 31.79 0.23 8.15
N CYS A 105 32.61 -0.16 9.13
CA CYS A 105 32.70 0.53 10.41
C CYS A 105 34.13 0.99 10.72
N GLN A 106 34.24 1.89 11.69
CA GLN A 106 35.53 2.39 12.15
C GLN A 106 36.46 1.25 12.58
N ASN A 107 37.77 1.48 12.48
CA ASN A 107 38.82 0.50 12.78
C ASN A 107 38.78 -0.77 11.90
N GLY A 108 38.28 -0.65 10.66
CA GLY A 108 38.23 -1.76 9.69
C GLY A 108 37.25 -2.87 10.08
N LYS A 109 36.32 -2.61 11.02
CA LYS A 109 35.28 -3.57 11.40
C LYS A 109 34.18 -3.58 10.34
N VAL A 110 33.53 -4.74 10.20
CA VAL A 110 32.38 -4.91 9.29
C VAL A 110 31.19 -5.37 10.11
N TYR A 111 30.09 -4.62 10.05
CA TYR A 111 28.81 -5.02 10.62
C TYR A 111 28.01 -5.78 9.57
N ARG A 112 27.40 -6.90 9.96
CA ARG A 112 26.54 -7.71 9.11
C ARG A 112 25.27 -8.05 9.85
N ASP A 113 24.14 -7.86 9.20
CA ASP A 113 22.83 -8.23 9.73
C ASP A 113 21.89 -8.66 8.59
N VAL A 114 20.72 -9.17 8.95
CA VAL A 114 19.69 -9.61 8.02
C VAL A 114 18.37 -8.98 8.42
N PHE A 115 17.84 -8.15 7.53
CA PHE A 115 16.54 -7.51 7.73
C PHE A 115 15.44 -8.30 7.04
N LYS A 116 14.25 -8.31 7.64
CA LYS A 116 13.05 -8.89 7.05
C LYS A 116 12.41 -7.87 6.10
N SER A 117 12.20 -8.30 4.86
CA SER A 117 11.57 -7.54 3.78
C SER A 117 10.30 -8.27 3.35
N ALA A 118 9.24 -7.54 3.01
CA ALA A 118 8.01 -8.17 2.57
C ALA A 118 8.21 -8.97 1.27
N LYS A 119 7.65 -10.18 1.21
CA LYS A 119 7.63 -11.04 0.02
C LYS A 119 6.24 -11.05 -0.60
N SER A 120 5.19 -11.09 0.22
CA SER A 120 3.79 -10.98 -0.18
C SER A 120 3.02 -10.10 0.81
N CYS A 121 1.87 -9.60 0.37
CA CYS A 121 1.00 -8.71 1.15
C CYS A 121 -0.45 -9.20 1.07
N VAL A 122 -1.19 -9.05 2.16
CA VAL A 122 -2.59 -9.50 2.25
C VAL A 122 -3.44 -8.51 3.04
N CYS A 123 -4.74 -8.45 2.74
CA CYS A 123 -5.71 -7.83 3.63
C CYS A 123 -6.06 -8.83 4.73
N GLY A 124 -5.53 -8.60 5.94
CA GLY A 124 -5.65 -9.51 7.08
C GLY A 124 -6.22 -8.84 8.33
N ILE A 125 -6.18 -9.57 9.44
CA ILE A 125 -6.48 -9.04 10.77
C ILE A 125 -5.40 -8.01 11.13
N CYS A 126 -5.82 -6.90 11.75
CA CYS A 126 -4.89 -5.90 12.25
C CYS A 126 -4.21 -6.44 13.51
N ASP A 127 -2.96 -6.89 13.39
CA ASP A 127 -2.17 -7.31 14.54
C ASP A 127 -1.59 -6.08 15.26
N ARG A 128 -1.62 -6.11 16.60
CA ARG A 128 -1.05 -5.09 17.46
C ARG A 128 -0.01 -5.74 18.36
N ASP A 129 1.17 -5.95 17.79
CA ASP A 129 2.38 -6.35 18.53
C ASP A 129 2.94 -5.18 19.36
#